data_AF-A0A940TVA0-F1
#
_entry.id   AF-A0A940TVA0-F1
#
_cell.length_a   1.000
_cell.length_b   1.000
_cell.length_c   1.000
_cell.angle_alpha   90.00
_cell.angle_beta   90.00
_cell.angle_gamma   90.00
#
_symmetry.space_group_name_H-M   'P 1'
#
loop_
_entity.id
_entity.type
_entity.pdbx_description
1 polymer ?
#
loop_
_entity_poly.entity_id
_entity_poly.type
_entity_poly.pdbx_seq_one_letter_code
_entity_poly.pdbx_strand_id
1 'polypeptide(L)'
;MSKNTANGKLISPYGGVLVNLLVTGDEREELIEHANKLPPVQISARSLCDLEMLATGAFSPLDRFMGKADYERVLTEMRLKNGVLFPIPITLPVDEGALPSWGEQITLRDARNNTLAIMQIEEIYPYDPQREARLVLGTTDPKHPLVSEMVRWGKVYVSGKLQVINLPIYHDFVDLRLTPAQVRERLEHMGYDKVVAFQTRNPLHRIHEELTKRAAEEVNGALLVHPVVGMTRPGDVDHYTRVRTYRALVENYYDQSRTLLSLLPLA
;
A
#
# COMPACT_ATOMS: atom_id res chain seq x y z
N MET A 1 -19.86 28.36 4.58
CA MET A 1 -19.76 28.33 3.11
C MET A 1 -18.58 27.44 2.77
N SER A 2 -18.60 26.33 2.05
CA SER A 2 -19.61 25.53 1.35
C SER A 2 -19.18 24.08 1.61
N LYS A 3 -20.07 23.20 2.06
CA LYS A 3 -19.79 21.76 2.12
C LYS A 3 -19.77 21.27 0.67
N ASN A 4 -18.58 21.12 0.11
CA ASN A 4 -18.41 20.51 -1.21
C ASN A 4 -18.63 19.00 -1.06
N THR A 5 -19.89 18.58 -1.00
CA THR A 5 -20.27 17.17 -1.18
C THR A 5 -20.07 16.85 -2.65
N ALA A 6 -18.87 16.44 -3.01
CA ALA A 6 -18.67 15.71 -4.25
C ALA A 6 -19.54 14.45 -4.15
N ASN A 7 -20.67 14.46 -4.84
CA ASN A 7 -21.54 13.31 -5.11
C ASN A 7 -20.75 12.34 -6.01
N GLY A 8 -19.68 11.76 -5.49
CA GLY A 8 -18.92 10.74 -6.21
C GLY A 8 -19.83 9.55 -6.47
N LYS A 9 -19.97 9.15 -7.73
CA LYS A 9 -20.73 7.94 -8.10
C LYS A 9 -20.11 6.67 -7.53
N LEU A 10 -18.83 6.71 -7.17
CA LEU A 10 -18.06 5.58 -6.67
C LEU A 10 -18.25 5.37 -5.16
N ILE A 11 -18.00 4.13 -4.72
CA ILE A 11 -17.98 3.77 -3.30
C ILE A 11 -17.03 4.69 -2.50
N SER A 12 -17.46 5.09 -1.30
CA SER A 12 -16.63 5.90 -0.40
C SER A 12 -15.32 5.17 -0.04
N PRO A 13 -14.24 5.90 0.29
CA PRO A 13 -13.04 5.29 0.88
C PRO A 13 -13.39 4.42 2.09
N TYR A 14 -12.57 3.41 2.34
CA TYR A 14 -12.78 2.53 3.49
C TYR A 14 -12.58 3.31 4.80
N GLY A 15 -13.56 3.25 5.71
CA GLY A 15 -13.63 4.15 6.87
C GLY A 15 -14.20 5.55 6.59
N GLY A 16 -14.70 5.80 5.38
CA GLY A 16 -15.44 7.01 4.99
C GLY A 16 -14.59 8.15 4.46
N VAL A 17 -13.29 8.20 4.79
CA VAL A 17 -12.35 9.25 4.37
C VAL A 17 -11.10 8.62 3.80
N LEU A 18 -10.59 9.17 2.69
CA LEU A 18 -9.29 8.77 2.14
C LEU A 18 -8.19 9.48 2.95
N VAL A 19 -7.45 8.72 3.74
CA VAL A 19 -6.38 9.25 4.60
C VAL A 19 -5.12 9.45 3.77
N ASN A 20 -4.87 10.66 3.30
CA ASN A 20 -3.65 11.01 2.56
C ASN A 20 -2.63 11.63 3.52
N LEU A 21 -1.45 11.00 3.63
CA LEU A 21 -0.36 11.43 4.52
C LEU A 21 0.75 12.19 3.78
N LEU A 22 0.59 12.40 2.46
CA LEU A 22 1.53 13.19 1.67
C LEU A 22 1.42 14.66 2.00
N VAL A 23 2.56 15.25 2.35
CA VAL A 23 2.72 16.68 2.54
C VAL A 23 3.08 17.33 1.21
N THR A 24 2.49 18.49 0.92
CA THR A 24 2.65 19.22 -0.35
C THR A 24 2.90 20.72 -0.10
N GLY A 25 3.47 21.42 -1.08
CA GLY A 25 3.69 22.87 -0.99
C GLY A 25 4.82 23.23 -0.02
N ASP A 26 4.73 24.40 0.58
CA ASP A 26 5.81 24.97 1.41
C ASP A 26 6.17 24.09 2.62
N GLU A 27 5.17 23.45 3.25
CA GLU A 27 5.40 22.51 4.37
C GLU A 27 6.32 21.35 3.96
N ARG A 28 6.24 20.88 2.70
CA ARG A 28 7.08 19.79 2.20
C ARG A 28 8.55 20.22 2.14
N GLU A 29 8.84 21.43 1.67
CA GLU A 29 10.21 21.93 1.56
C GLU A 29 10.84 22.13 2.95
N GLU A 30 10.08 22.66 3.91
CA GLU A 30 10.51 22.78 5.31
C GLU A 30 10.83 21.40 5.92
N LEU A 31 9.98 20.40 5.66
CA LEU A 31 10.21 19.04 6.14
C LEU A 31 11.43 18.37 5.49
N ILE A 32 11.78 18.69 4.24
CA ILE A 32 13.00 18.18 3.60
C ILE A 32 14.23 18.68 4.34
N GLU A 33 14.29 19.98 4.64
CA GLU A 33 15.40 20.58 5.38
C GLU A 33 15.50 20.02 6.81
N HIS A 34 14.35 19.83 7.47
CA HIS A 34 14.27 19.25 8.81
C HIS A 34 14.70 17.78 8.82
N ALA A 35 14.25 16.99 7.84
CA ALA A 35 14.57 15.56 7.73
C ALA A 35 16.07 15.28 7.63
N ASN A 36 16.85 16.21 7.10
CA ASN A 36 18.31 16.09 7.01
C ASN A 36 19.03 16.19 8.36
N LYS A 37 18.35 16.71 9.39
CA LYS A 37 18.90 16.90 10.76
C LYS A 37 18.50 15.79 11.72
N LEU A 38 17.56 14.93 11.32
CA LEU A 38 17.03 13.85 12.16
C LEU A 38 17.82 12.54 11.96
N PRO A 39 17.85 11.67 12.99
CA PRO A 39 18.40 10.33 12.85
C PRO A 39 17.74 9.55 11.70
N PRO A 40 18.51 9.02 10.74
CA PRO A 40 17.97 8.28 9.61
C PRO A 40 17.71 6.80 9.98
N VAL A 41 16.58 6.28 9.53
CA VAL A 41 16.24 4.85 9.60
C VAL A 41 15.96 4.36 8.18
N GLN A 42 16.79 3.44 7.69
CA GLN A 42 16.55 2.80 6.40
C GLN A 42 15.49 1.70 6.56
N ILE A 43 14.45 1.76 5.74
CA ILE A 43 13.36 0.79 5.77
C ILE A 43 13.52 -0.26 4.68
N SER A 44 12.98 -1.45 4.93
CA SER A 44 13.01 -2.55 3.96
C SER A 44 12.17 -2.24 2.71
N ALA A 45 12.38 -2.97 1.62
CA ALA A 45 11.55 -2.84 0.41
C ALA A 45 10.08 -3.18 0.67
N ARG A 46 9.79 -4.09 1.62
CA ARG A 46 8.42 -4.38 2.09
C ARG A 46 7.80 -3.15 2.75
N SER A 47 8.50 -2.63 3.74
CA SER A 47 8.06 -1.47 4.51
C SER A 47 7.94 -0.22 3.64
N LEU A 48 8.70 -0.13 2.55
CA LEU A 48 8.58 0.91 1.53
C LEU A 48 7.24 0.83 0.78
N CYS A 49 6.83 -0.37 0.35
CA CYS A 49 5.50 -0.59 -0.24
C CYS A 49 4.39 -0.23 0.75
N ASP A 50 4.51 -0.65 2.02
CA ASP A 50 3.52 -0.31 3.04
C ASP A 50 3.47 1.20 3.31
N LEU A 51 4.63 1.88 3.33
CA LEU A 51 4.70 3.32 3.47
C LEU A 51 4.02 4.05 2.31
N GLU A 52 4.22 3.60 1.06
CA GLU A 52 3.53 4.17 -0.11
C GLU A 52 2.01 3.99 -0.04
N MET A 53 1.56 2.81 0.40
CA MET A 53 0.15 2.50 0.55
C MET A 53 -0.50 3.30 1.70
N LEU A 54 0.22 3.54 2.79
CA LEU A 54 -0.20 4.48 3.84
C LEU A 54 -0.21 5.92 3.33
N ALA A 55 0.86 6.34 2.64
CA ALA A 55 1.04 7.71 2.16
C ALA A 55 -0.11 8.16 1.27
N THR A 56 -0.52 7.30 0.35
CA THR A 56 -1.54 7.58 -0.67
C THR A 56 -2.97 7.28 -0.21
N GLY A 57 -3.14 6.75 1.00
CA GLY A 57 -4.43 6.40 1.58
C GLY A 57 -5.01 5.07 1.09
N ALA A 58 -4.24 4.24 0.41
CA ALA A 58 -4.67 2.90 -0.01
C ALA A 58 -4.97 1.99 1.19
N PHE A 59 -4.36 2.25 2.35
CA PHE A 59 -4.65 1.59 3.63
C PHE A 59 -5.58 2.36 4.56
N SER A 60 -6.35 3.34 4.05
CA SER A 60 -7.42 3.98 4.83
C SER A 60 -8.28 2.91 5.55
N PRO A 61 -8.61 3.08 6.84
CA PRO A 61 -8.49 4.31 7.63
C PRO A 61 -7.17 4.48 8.38
N LEU A 62 -6.13 3.68 8.11
CA LEU A 62 -4.85 3.82 8.80
C LEU A 62 -4.17 5.16 8.45
N ASP A 63 -3.64 5.82 9.48
CA ASP A 63 -2.86 7.06 9.39
C ASP A 63 -1.39 6.86 9.81
N ARG A 64 -1.01 5.62 10.12
CA ARG A 64 0.30 5.23 10.66
C ARG A 64 0.53 3.73 10.48
N PHE A 65 1.78 3.31 10.66
CA PHE A 65 2.07 1.91 11.00
C PHE A 65 1.44 1.58 12.35
N MET A 66 0.82 0.40 12.49
CA MET A 66 -0.02 0.04 13.62
C MET A 66 0.73 0.12 14.96
N GLY A 67 0.13 0.83 15.92
CA GLY A 67 0.51 0.74 17.33
C GLY A 67 0.11 -0.60 17.93
N LYS A 68 0.58 -0.90 19.14
CA LYS A 68 0.44 -2.23 19.74
C LYS A 68 -1.02 -2.67 19.88
N ALA A 69 -1.91 -1.75 20.25
CA ALA A 69 -3.33 -2.05 20.43
C ALA A 69 -4.05 -2.41 19.12
N ASP A 70 -3.74 -1.71 18.03
CA ASP A 70 -4.28 -2.03 16.70
C ASP A 70 -3.69 -3.35 16.20
N TYR A 71 -2.38 -3.55 16.33
CA TYR A 71 -1.69 -4.78 15.97
C TYR A 71 -2.29 -6.02 16.66
N GLU A 72 -2.41 -6.02 17.99
CA GLU A 72 -2.90 -7.18 18.74
C GLU A 72 -4.34 -7.55 18.36
N ARG A 73 -5.20 -6.56 18.13
CA ARG A 73 -6.58 -6.81 17.70
C ARG A 73 -6.67 -7.25 16.25
N VAL A 74 -5.80 -6.75 15.37
CA VAL A 74 -5.72 -7.24 13.99
C VAL A 74 -5.31 -8.71 13.99
N LEU A 75 -4.30 -9.10 14.78
CA LEU A 75 -3.86 -10.49 14.89
C LEU A 75 -4.93 -11.45 15.38
N THR A 76 -5.77 -11.03 16.33
CA THR A 76 -6.68 -11.93 17.06
C THR A 76 -8.13 -11.83 16.63
N GLU A 77 -8.55 -10.67 16.09
CA GLU A 77 -9.94 -10.35 15.75
C GLU A 77 -10.10 -9.86 14.30
N MET A 78 -9.00 -9.69 13.55
CA MET A 78 -9.00 -9.07 12.22
C MET A 78 -9.64 -7.67 12.22
N ARG A 79 -9.47 -6.93 13.32
CA ARG A 79 -10.07 -5.59 13.51
C ARG A 79 -9.08 -4.61 14.13
N LEU A 80 -9.18 -3.37 13.72
CA LEU A 80 -8.54 -2.24 14.39
C LEU A 80 -9.18 -1.99 15.77
N LYS A 81 -8.52 -1.20 16.61
CA LYS A 81 -9.01 -0.83 17.95
C LYS A 81 -10.35 -0.12 17.96
N ASN A 82 -10.70 0.56 16.86
CA ASN A 82 -12.00 1.19 16.67
C ASN A 82 -13.09 0.22 16.15
N GLY A 83 -12.77 -1.06 15.95
CA GLY A 83 -13.68 -2.11 15.49
C GLY A 83 -13.79 -2.28 13.98
N VAL A 84 -13.14 -1.42 13.18
CA VAL A 84 -13.12 -1.55 11.71
C VAL A 84 -12.38 -2.83 11.31
N LEU A 85 -12.92 -3.60 10.37
CA LEU A 85 -12.27 -4.82 9.87
C LEU A 85 -10.96 -4.44 9.17
N PHE A 86 -9.85 -5.06 9.58
CA PHE A 86 -8.56 -4.94 8.93
C PHE A 86 -7.78 -6.24 9.20
N PRO A 87 -7.63 -7.13 8.20
CA PRO A 87 -7.24 -8.51 8.48
C PRO A 87 -5.73 -8.77 8.53
N ILE A 88 -4.89 -7.83 8.08
CA ILE A 88 -3.44 -8.01 7.98
C ILE A 88 -2.74 -6.88 8.74
N PRO A 89 -1.75 -7.18 9.61
CA PRO A 89 -1.02 -6.15 10.32
C PRO A 89 -0.15 -5.32 9.36
N ILE A 90 -0.20 -3.99 9.50
CA ILE A 90 0.66 -3.05 8.76
C ILE A 90 1.62 -2.41 9.75
N THR A 91 2.81 -2.97 9.86
CA THR A 91 3.79 -2.66 10.93
C THR A 91 5.14 -2.26 10.35
N LEU A 92 5.92 -1.48 11.08
CA LEU A 92 7.27 -1.11 10.68
C LEU A 92 8.32 -1.86 11.54
N PRO A 93 8.82 -3.01 11.08
CA PRO A 93 9.91 -3.72 11.76
C PRO A 93 11.23 -2.97 11.60
N VAL A 94 11.92 -2.76 12.71
CA VAL A 94 13.25 -2.14 12.75
C VAL A 94 14.12 -2.81 13.80
N ASP A 95 15.43 -2.69 13.65
CA ASP A 95 16.36 -3.10 14.69
C ASP A 95 16.39 -2.05 15.80
N GLU A 96 16.31 -2.51 17.06
CA GLU A 96 16.25 -1.62 18.22
C GLU A 96 17.47 -0.68 18.30
N GLY A 97 18.66 -1.17 17.91
CA GLY A 97 19.88 -0.36 17.86
C GLY A 97 19.90 0.71 16.76
N ALA A 98 18.95 0.70 15.83
CA ALA A 98 18.81 1.73 14.80
C ALA A 98 17.90 2.89 15.24
N LEU A 99 17.24 2.79 16.40
CA LEU A 99 16.32 3.80 16.89
C LEU A 99 16.97 4.73 17.91
N PRO A 100 16.61 6.03 17.88
CA PRO A 100 16.87 6.93 19.00
C PRO A 100 15.95 6.63 20.19
N SER A 101 16.02 7.45 21.24
CA SER A 101 15.13 7.34 22.39
C SER A 101 13.66 7.58 22.01
N TRP A 102 12.74 7.05 22.82
CA TRP A 102 11.30 7.31 22.69
C TRP A 102 10.98 8.81 22.68
N GLY A 103 10.01 9.24 21.85
CA GLY A 103 9.59 10.64 21.74
C GLY A 103 10.45 11.48 20.78
N GLU A 104 11.46 10.90 20.15
CA GLU A 104 12.25 11.57 19.11
C GLU A 104 11.64 11.39 17.72
N GLN A 105 12.00 12.30 16.81
CA GLN A 105 11.64 12.19 15.39
C GLN A 105 12.76 11.46 14.64
N ILE A 106 12.36 10.63 13.69
CA ILE A 106 13.27 9.94 12.76
C ILE A 106 12.93 10.27 11.32
N THR A 107 13.93 10.21 10.46
CA THR A 107 13.75 10.27 9.00
C THR A 107 13.74 8.85 8.44
N LEU A 108 12.63 8.45 7.83
CA LEU A 108 12.54 7.20 7.08
C LEU A 108 13.15 7.38 5.70
N ARG A 109 14.06 6.47 5.33
CA ARG A 109 14.74 6.46 4.05
C ARG A 109 14.62 5.12 3.35
N ASP A 110 14.68 5.13 2.03
CA ASP A 110 14.86 3.89 1.27
C ASP A 110 16.31 3.37 1.36
N ALA A 111 16.57 2.21 0.76
CA ALA A 111 17.91 1.62 0.69
C ALA A 111 18.94 2.46 -0.09
N ARG A 112 18.50 3.47 -0.86
CA ARG A 112 19.34 4.41 -1.61
C ARG A 112 19.55 5.74 -0.86
N ASN A 113 19.08 5.84 0.39
CA ASN A 113 19.09 7.04 1.22
C ASN A 113 18.21 8.19 0.72
N ASN A 114 17.23 7.94 -0.15
CA ASN A 114 16.24 8.95 -0.47
C ASN A 114 15.35 9.19 0.76
N THR A 115 15.14 10.46 1.13
CA THR A 115 14.24 10.86 2.22
C THR A 115 12.79 10.63 1.81
N LEU A 116 12.04 9.85 2.60
CA LEU A 116 10.66 9.48 2.31
C LEU A 116 9.68 10.14 3.24
N ALA A 117 9.92 10.06 4.55
CA ALA A 117 8.98 10.55 5.57
C ALA A 117 9.71 10.94 6.85
N ILE A 118 9.04 11.74 7.67
CA ILE A 118 9.38 11.92 9.07
C ILE A 118 8.36 11.15 9.90
N MET A 119 8.84 10.42 10.91
CA MET A 119 8.01 9.77 11.92
C MET A 119 8.31 10.34 13.30
N GLN A 120 7.28 10.78 14.01
CA GLN A 120 7.35 11.05 15.44
C GLN A 120 7.10 9.74 16.19
N ILE A 121 8.13 9.17 16.84
CA ILE A 121 7.99 7.88 17.52
C ILE A 121 7.05 8.03 18.73
N GLU A 122 5.97 7.24 18.75
CA GLU A 122 5.00 7.20 19.85
C GLU A 122 5.01 5.83 20.56
N GLU A 123 5.32 4.75 19.86
CA GLU A 123 5.40 3.40 20.43
C GLU A 123 6.57 2.63 19.82
N ILE A 124 7.30 1.89 20.66
CA ILE A 124 8.26 0.87 20.28
C ILE A 124 7.88 -0.39 21.06
N TYR A 125 7.61 -1.50 20.38
CA TYR A 125 7.19 -2.72 21.06
C TYR A 125 7.75 -3.98 20.41
N PRO A 126 8.12 -5.00 21.21
CA PRO A 126 8.53 -6.29 20.66
C PRO A 126 7.30 -7.05 20.12
N TYR A 127 7.56 -7.98 19.21
CA TYR A 127 6.55 -8.90 18.69
C TYR A 127 7.12 -10.32 18.61
N ASP A 128 6.22 -11.31 18.53
CA ASP A 128 6.59 -12.71 18.32
C ASP A 128 6.32 -13.08 16.84
N PRO A 129 7.36 -13.23 16.01
CA PRO A 129 7.18 -13.55 14.59
C PRO A 129 6.54 -14.93 14.36
N GLN A 130 6.71 -15.89 15.28
CA GLN A 130 6.10 -17.21 15.17
C GLN A 130 4.60 -17.14 15.51
N ARG A 131 4.22 -16.35 16.51
CA ARG A 131 2.82 -16.10 16.83
C ARG A 131 2.12 -15.39 15.67
N GLU A 132 2.73 -14.34 15.14
CA GLU A 132 2.17 -13.60 14.01
C GLU A 132 2.03 -14.48 12.77
N ALA A 133 3.08 -15.21 12.38
CA ALA A 133 3.02 -16.13 11.24
C ALA A 133 1.89 -17.15 11.39
N ARG A 134 1.73 -17.75 12.56
CA ARG A 134 0.65 -18.70 12.83
C ARG A 134 -0.74 -18.08 12.72
N LEU A 135 -0.95 -16.87 13.25
CA LEU A 135 -2.27 -16.23 13.28
C LEU A 135 -2.64 -15.60 11.93
N VAL A 136 -1.67 -15.01 11.23
CA VAL A 136 -1.91 -14.28 9.97
C VAL A 136 -1.79 -15.20 8.76
N LEU A 137 -0.79 -16.09 8.74
CA LEU A 137 -0.47 -16.94 7.59
C LEU A 137 -1.01 -18.37 7.75
N GLY A 138 -1.47 -18.73 8.95
CA GLY A 138 -1.93 -20.09 9.27
C GLY A 138 -0.80 -21.13 9.33
N THR A 139 0.46 -20.71 9.27
CA THR A 139 1.62 -21.61 9.24
C THR A 139 2.87 -20.93 9.79
N THR A 140 3.78 -21.74 10.34
CA THR A 140 5.14 -21.34 10.72
C THR A 140 6.21 -22.08 9.90
N ASP A 141 5.82 -22.73 8.81
CA ASP A 141 6.75 -23.45 7.93
C ASP A 141 7.70 -22.44 7.24
N PRO A 142 9.03 -22.57 7.41
CA PRO A 142 10.00 -21.70 6.75
C PRO A 142 9.99 -21.79 5.21
N LYS A 143 9.32 -22.78 4.61
CA LYS A 143 9.05 -22.83 3.17
C LYS A 143 8.02 -21.80 2.72
N HIS A 144 7.18 -21.30 3.63
CA HIS A 144 6.27 -20.21 3.30
C HIS A 144 7.08 -18.93 3.08
N PRO A 145 6.95 -18.23 1.93
CA PRO A 145 7.82 -17.10 1.58
C PRO A 145 7.87 -16.00 2.65
N LEU A 146 6.71 -15.62 3.20
CA LEU A 146 6.67 -14.59 4.25
C LEU A 146 7.28 -15.07 5.57
N VAL A 147 7.10 -16.35 5.94
CA VAL A 147 7.70 -16.87 7.19
C VAL A 147 9.22 -16.86 7.07
N SER A 148 9.75 -17.23 5.90
CA SER A 148 11.18 -17.14 5.59
C SER A 148 11.70 -15.69 5.65
N GLU A 149 10.90 -14.74 5.17
CA GLU A 149 11.23 -13.32 5.16
C GLU A 149 11.27 -12.71 6.57
N MET A 150 10.28 -13.05 7.41
CA MET A 150 10.12 -12.55 8.79
C MET A 150 11.34 -12.81 9.68
N VAL A 151 12.15 -13.83 9.39
CA VAL A 151 13.39 -14.12 10.12
C VAL A 151 14.37 -12.94 10.05
N ARG A 152 14.37 -12.20 8.94
CA ARG A 152 15.25 -11.05 8.69
C ARG A 152 14.65 -9.71 9.12
N TRP A 153 13.42 -9.70 9.61
CA TRP A 153 12.81 -8.47 10.08
C TRP A 153 13.46 -8.00 11.39
N GLY A 154 13.39 -6.69 11.59
CA GLY A 154 13.76 -6.06 12.85
C GLY A 154 13.03 -6.66 14.03
N LYS A 155 13.58 -6.48 15.23
CA LYS A 155 13.11 -7.14 16.47
C LYS A 155 11.98 -6.40 17.17
N VAL A 156 11.76 -5.14 16.81
CA VAL A 156 10.69 -4.31 17.35
C VAL A 156 9.86 -3.72 16.23
N TYR A 157 8.59 -3.48 16.52
CA TYR A 157 7.75 -2.61 15.71
C TYR A 157 7.75 -1.21 16.27
N VAL A 158 7.77 -0.23 15.36
CA VAL A 158 7.66 1.18 15.69
C VAL A 158 6.38 1.75 15.09
N SER A 159 5.70 2.56 15.89
CA SER A 159 4.51 3.29 15.49
C SER A 159 4.63 4.75 15.91
N GLY A 160 3.99 5.62 15.15
CA GLY A 160 4.08 7.04 15.34
C GLY A 160 3.35 7.82 14.26
N LYS A 161 3.14 9.11 14.51
CA LYS A 161 2.58 10.03 13.50
C LYS A 161 3.54 10.12 12.30
N LEU A 162 3.00 9.96 11.10
CA LEU A 162 3.73 10.04 9.84
C LEU A 162 3.47 11.37 9.12
N GLN A 163 4.53 11.95 8.58
CA GLN A 163 4.49 13.01 7.57
C GLN A 163 5.29 12.55 6.37
N VAL A 164 4.62 12.17 5.27
CA VAL A 164 5.29 11.62 4.10
C VAL A 164 5.66 12.76 3.15
N ILE A 165 6.94 12.85 2.85
CA ILE A 165 7.55 13.94 2.05
C ILE A 165 7.65 13.52 0.58
N ASN A 166 8.08 12.28 0.33
CA ASN A 166 8.28 11.73 -1.01
C ASN A 166 7.74 10.32 -1.09
N LEU A 167 7.11 10.01 -2.23
CA LEU A 167 6.85 8.64 -2.63
C LEU A 167 8.11 7.96 -3.17
N PRO A 168 8.17 6.62 -3.20
CA PRO A 168 9.25 5.91 -3.85
C PRO A 168 9.38 6.33 -5.31
N ILE A 169 10.63 6.51 -5.77
CA ILE A 169 10.91 6.88 -7.16
C ILE A 169 10.92 5.62 -8.02
N TYR A 170 9.97 5.55 -8.96
CA TYR A 170 9.92 4.53 -10.00
C TYR A 170 10.31 5.11 -11.35
N HIS A 171 11.03 4.33 -12.15
CA HIS A 171 11.38 4.68 -13.54
C HIS A 171 10.63 3.83 -14.56
N ASP A 172 9.96 2.78 -14.10
CA ASP A 172 9.20 1.82 -14.88
C ASP A 172 7.70 2.14 -14.81
N PHE A 173 7.04 2.17 -15.98
CA PHE A 173 5.59 2.22 -16.12
C PHE A 173 4.91 3.32 -15.27
N VAL A 174 5.57 4.46 -15.12
CA VAL A 174 5.11 5.58 -14.28
C VAL A 174 3.71 6.08 -14.65
N ASP A 175 3.34 5.92 -15.92
CA ASP A 175 2.01 6.24 -16.47
C ASP A 175 0.88 5.36 -15.90
N LEU A 176 1.22 4.15 -15.43
CA LEU A 176 0.30 3.17 -14.86
C LEU A 176 0.29 3.15 -13.32
N ARG A 177 1.28 3.76 -12.67
CA ARG A 177 1.37 3.84 -11.21
C ARG A 177 0.50 5.00 -10.71
N LEU A 178 -0.73 4.71 -10.34
CA LEU A 178 -1.72 5.72 -9.96
C LEU A 178 -2.04 5.63 -8.47
N THR A 179 -2.14 6.78 -7.82
CA THR A 179 -2.66 6.86 -6.44
C THR A 179 -4.16 6.55 -6.40
N PRO A 180 -4.72 6.16 -5.24
CA PRO A 180 -6.18 5.97 -5.11
C PRO A 180 -7.00 7.18 -5.56
N ALA A 181 -6.50 8.41 -5.35
CA ALA A 181 -7.15 9.63 -5.82
C ALA A 181 -7.18 9.70 -7.36
N GLN A 182 -6.05 9.42 -8.02
CA GLN A 182 -5.95 9.39 -9.50
C GLN A 182 -6.78 8.26 -10.12
N VAL A 183 -6.80 7.07 -9.49
CA VAL A 183 -7.66 5.96 -9.93
C VAL A 183 -9.13 6.36 -9.85
N ARG A 184 -9.56 6.97 -8.75
CA ARG A 184 -10.93 7.46 -8.57
C ARG A 184 -11.29 8.50 -9.63
N GLU A 185 -10.45 9.50 -9.83
CA GLU A 185 -10.64 10.53 -10.87
C GLU A 185 -10.82 9.90 -12.26
N ARG A 186 -9.94 8.96 -12.65
CA ARG A 186 -10.05 8.29 -13.96
C ARG A 186 -11.33 7.47 -14.09
N LEU A 187 -11.73 6.75 -13.04
CA LEU A 187 -12.95 5.94 -13.05
C LEU A 187 -14.22 6.82 -13.08
N GLU A 188 -14.23 7.95 -12.37
CA GLU A 188 -15.34 8.91 -12.41
C GLU A 188 -15.51 9.51 -13.81
N HIS A 189 -14.41 9.80 -14.51
CA HIS A 189 -14.45 10.26 -15.90
C HIS A 189 -15.01 9.22 -16.88
N MET A 190 -14.91 7.92 -16.58
CA MET A 190 -15.55 6.86 -17.40
C MET A 190 -17.07 6.84 -17.26
N GLY A 191 -17.64 7.51 -16.24
CA GLY A 191 -19.07 7.74 -16.09
C GLY A 191 -19.87 6.61 -15.46
N TYR A 192 -19.24 5.48 -15.13
CA TYR A 192 -19.85 4.34 -14.45
C TYR A 192 -19.93 4.56 -12.93
N ASP A 193 -21.01 4.07 -12.31
CA ASP A 193 -21.21 4.08 -10.85
C ASP A 193 -20.69 2.80 -10.17
N LYS A 194 -20.53 1.72 -10.95
CA LYS A 194 -19.99 0.44 -10.50
C LYS A 194 -18.64 0.17 -11.14
N VAL A 195 -17.75 -0.43 -10.35
CA VAL A 195 -16.40 -0.81 -10.79
C VAL A 195 -16.11 -2.22 -10.32
N VAL A 196 -15.69 -3.08 -11.26
CA VAL A 196 -15.11 -4.39 -10.95
C VAL A 196 -13.59 -4.22 -10.91
N ALA A 197 -12.95 -4.60 -9.80
CA ALA A 197 -11.49 -4.63 -9.72
C ALA A 197 -10.98 -6.07 -9.85
N PHE A 198 -10.01 -6.28 -10.75
CA PHE A 198 -9.34 -7.57 -10.93
C PHE A 198 -7.89 -7.50 -10.46
N GLN A 199 -7.64 -8.13 -9.32
CA GLN A 199 -6.32 -8.26 -8.72
C GLN A 199 -5.59 -9.47 -9.30
N THR A 200 -4.34 -9.29 -9.73
CA THR A 200 -3.49 -10.41 -10.19
C THR A 200 -2.02 -10.19 -9.87
N ARG A 201 -1.26 -11.29 -9.81
CA ARG A 201 0.21 -11.26 -9.88
C ARG A 201 0.76 -12.05 -11.07
N ASN A 202 -0.09 -12.73 -11.84
CA ASN A 202 0.29 -13.61 -12.95
C ASN A 202 -0.17 -13.02 -14.29
N PRO A 203 0.46 -13.38 -15.43
CA PRO A 203 -0.04 -13.04 -16.76
C PRO A 203 -1.51 -13.40 -16.96
N LEU A 204 -2.25 -12.57 -17.70
CA LEU A 204 -3.66 -12.82 -18.00
C LEU A 204 -3.79 -13.67 -19.27
N HIS A 205 -4.32 -14.88 -19.12
CA HIS A 205 -4.82 -15.71 -20.22
C HIS A 205 -6.29 -15.42 -20.60
N ARG A 206 -6.77 -16.00 -21.71
CA ARG A 206 -8.14 -15.85 -22.23
C ARG A 206 -9.25 -16.10 -21.21
N ILE A 207 -9.04 -17.05 -20.28
CA ILE A 207 -10.02 -17.32 -19.22
C ILE A 207 -10.19 -16.10 -18.30
N HIS A 208 -9.09 -15.43 -17.94
CA HIS A 208 -9.17 -14.23 -17.11
C HIS A 208 -9.79 -13.06 -17.88
N GLU A 209 -9.48 -12.94 -19.17
CA GLU A 209 -10.09 -11.93 -20.04
C GLU A 209 -11.62 -12.10 -20.12
N GLU A 210 -12.10 -13.31 -20.37
CA GLU A 210 -13.54 -13.60 -20.42
C GLU A 210 -14.21 -13.36 -19.06
N LEU A 211 -13.56 -13.77 -17.97
CA LEU A 211 -14.06 -13.57 -16.62
C LEU A 211 -14.27 -12.08 -16.30
N THR A 212 -13.27 -11.25 -16.54
CA THR A 212 -13.31 -9.82 -16.19
C THR A 212 -14.27 -9.05 -17.09
N LYS A 213 -14.35 -9.39 -18.39
CA LYS A 213 -15.32 -8.79 -19.31
C LYS A 213 -16.75 -9.06 -18.88
N ARG A 214 -17.07 -10.33 -18.60
CA ARG A 214 -18.42 -10.74 -18.15
C ARG A 214 -18.79 -10.09 -16.83
N ALA A 215 -17.87 -10.05 -15.87
CA ALA A 215 -18.13 -9.42 -14.57
C ALA A 215 -18.46 -7.92 -14.73
N ALA A 216 -17.72 -7.20 -15.57
CA ALA A 216 -17.99 -5.78 -15.85
C ALA A 216 -19.32 -5.58 -16.61
N GLU A 217 -19.66 -6.46 -17.55
CA GLU A 217 -20.93 -6.44 -18.28
C GLU A 217 -22.13 -6.72 -17.39
N GLU A 218 -22.05 -7.76 -16.54
CA GLU A 218 -23.13 -8.19 -15.66
C GLU A 218 -23.56 -7.08 -14.69
N VAL A 219 -22.58 -6.29 -14.21
CA VAL A 219 -22.87 -5.16 -13.32
C VAL A 219 -23.13 -3.85 -14.07
N ASN A 220 -22.95 -3.83 -15.40
CA ASN A 220 -22.94 -2.62 -16.24
C ASN A 220 -21.99 -1.55 -15.67
N GLY A 221 -20.72 -1.92 -15.47
CA GLY A 221 -19.73 -1.09 -14.79
C GLY A 221 -18.38 -1.01 -15.52
N ALA A 222 -17.49 -0.18 -14.98
CA ALA A 222 -16.10 -0.12 -15.42
C ALA A 222 -15.28 -1.29 -14.88
N LEU A 223 -14.16 -1.60 -15.53
CA LEU A 223 -13.19 -2.60 -15.11
C LEU A 223 -11.88 -1.93 -14.73
N LEU A 224 -11.39 -2.19 -13.52
CA LEU A 224 -10.04 -1.87 -13.08
C LEU A 224 -9.19 -3.15 -13.10
N VAL A 225 -8.29 -3.27 -14.07
CA VAL A 225 -7.25 -4.31 -14.07
C VAL A 225 -6.11 -3.80 -13.19
N HIS A 226 -5.93 -4.43 -12.03
CA HIS A 226 -5.05 -3.93 -10.96
C HIS A 226 -3.95 -4.95 -10.59
N PRO A 227 -2.96 -5.20 -11.45
CA PRO A 227 -1.86 -6.10 -11.13
C PRO A 227 -0.95 -5.55 -10.03
N VAL A 228 -0.46 -6.46 -9.19
CA VAL A 228 0.57 -6.15 -8.19
C VAL A 228 1.96 -6.20 -8.82
N VAL A 229 2.72 -5.13 -8.55
CA VAL A 229 4.11 -4.94 -9.04
C VAL A 229 5.12 -4.68 -7.92
N GLY A 230 4.71 -4.79 -6.65
CA GLY A 230 5.63 -4.82 -5.52
C GLY A 230 6.38 -6.15 -5.41
N MET A 231 6.69 -6.58 -4.19
CA MET A 231 7.45 -7.82 -3.99
C MET A 231 6.63 -9.05 -4.40
N THR A 232 7.05 -9.72 -5.48
CA THR A 232 6.43 -10.98 -5.93
C THR A 232 7.14 -12.19 -5.37
N ARG A 233 6.49 -13.37 -5.49
CA ARG A 233 7.06 -14.61 -4.95
C ARG A 233 8.28 -15.03 -5.78
N PRO A 234 9.31 -15.64 -5.15
CA PRO A 234 10.38 -16.29 -5.90
C PRO A 234 9.82 -17.28 -6.92
N GLY A 235 10.22 -17.13 -8.19
CA GLY A 235 9.73 -17.96 -9.31
C GLY A 235 8.60 -17.35 -10.15
N ASP A 236 8.03 -16.20 -9.73
CA ASP A 236 7.07 -15.46 -10.57
C ASP A 236 7.77 -14.87 -11.82
N VAL A 237 7.04 -14.75 -12.92
CA VAL A 237 7.51 -14.05 -14.13
C VAL A 237 7.88 -12.61 -13.78
N ASP A 238 8.99 -12.12 -14.35
CA ASP A 238 9.49 -10.78 -14.06
C ASP A 238 8.41 -9.71 -14.31
N HIS A 239 8.41 -8.66 -13.48
CA HIS A 239 7.35 -7.67 -13.52
C HIS A 239 7.32 -6.89 -14.84
N TYR A 240 8.44 -6.69 -15.53
CA TYR A 240 8.46 -5.99 -16.82
C TYR A 240 7.71 -6.78 -17.88
N THR A 241 7.97 -8.08 -17.97
CA THR A 241 7.23 -8.98 -18.87
C THR A 241 5.75 -8.99 -18.52
N ARG A 242 5.39 -9.15 -17.23
CA ARG A 242 3.98 -9.14 -16.80
C ARG A 242 3.27 -7.85 -17.19
N VAL A 243 3.84 -6.69 -16.86
CA VAL A 243 3.20 -5.39 -17.18
C VAL A 243 3.06 -5.19 -18.68
N ARG A 244 4.06 -5.55 -19.49
CA ARG A 244 3.95 -5.52 -20.96
C ARG A 244 2.82 -6.40 -21.47
N THR A 245 2.63 -7.59 -20.90
CA THR A 245 1.51 -8.46 -21.30
C THR A 245 0.15 -7.88 -20.91
N TYR A 246 0.02 -7.26 -19.74
CA TYR A 246 -1.22 -6.61 -19.32
C TYR A 246 -1.57 -5.45 -20.23
N ARG A 247 -0.57 -4.62 -20.57
CA ARG A 247 -0.71 -3.50 -21.48
C ARG A 247 -1.19 -3.96 -22.86
N ALA A 248 -0.48 -4.92 -23.46
CA ALA A 248 -0.85 -5.47 -24.75
C ALA A 248 -2.26 -6.07 -24.73
N LEU A 249 -2.64 -6.77 -23.65
CA LEU A 249 -3.98 -7.33 -23.53
C LEU A 249 -5.05 -6.23 -23.46
N VAL A 250 -4.86 -5.23 -22.59
CA VAL A 250 -5.82 -4.14 -22.41
C VAL A 250 -5.96 -3.35 -23.69
N GLU A 251 -4.87 -2.92 -24.31
CA GLU A 251 -4.87 -2.10 -25.54
C GLU A 251 -5.55 -2.80 -26.74
N ASN A 252 -5.34 -4.12 -26.89
CA ASN A 252 -5.80 -4.84 -28.08
C ASN A 252 -7.17 -5.53 -27.91
N TYR A 253 -7.58 -5.84 -26.68
CA TYR A 253 -8.75 -6.71 -26.44
C TYR A 253 -9.80 -6.13 -25.50
N TYR A 254 -9.53 -5.03 -24.80
CA TYR A 254 -10.52 -4.38 -23.94
C TYR A 254 -11.03 -3.07 -24.53
N ASP A 255 -12.27 -2.73 -24.18
CA ASP A 255 -12.84 -1.43 -24.44
C ASP A 255 -12.17 -0.38 -23.53
N GLN A 256 -11.43 0.55 -24.17
CA GLN A 256 -10.69 1.61 -23.48
C GLN A 256 -11.61 2.63 -22.79
N SER A 257 -12.87 2.73 -23.20
CA SER A 257 -13.83 3.65 -22.58
C SER A 257 -14.32 3.16 -21.22
N ARG A 258 -14.20 1.85 -20.93
CA ARG A 258 -14.65 1.23 -19.67
C ARG A 258 -13.54 0.54 -18.87
N THR A 259 -12.32 0.45 -19.38
CA THR A 259 -11.24 -0.34 -18.76
C THR A 259 -10.06 0.54 -18.36
N LEU A 260 -9.67 0.49 -17.09
CA LEU A 260 -8.48 1.13 -16.54
C LEU A 260 -7.44 0.07 -16.17
N LEU A 261 -6.22 0.23 -16.67
CA LEU A 261 -5.05 -0.50 -16.17
C LEU A 261 -4.28 0.40 -15.20
N SER A 262 -4.06 -0.08 -13.98
CA SER A 262 -3.21 0.60 -12.99
C SER A 262 -2.40 -0.42 -12.21
N LEU A 263 -1.21 -0.04 -11.72
CA LEU A 263 -0.32 -0.92 -10.97
C LEU A 263 -0.45 -0.67 -9.47
N LEU A 264 -0.57 -1.77 -8.70
CA LEU A 264 -0.67 -1.72 -7.24
C LEU A 264 0.70 -2.00 -6.58
N PRO A 265 1.27 -1.06 -5.81
CA PRO A 265 2.55 -1.23 -5.12
C PRO A 265 2.41 -2.01 -3.79
N LEU A 266 1.83 -3.21 -3.83
CA LEU A 266 1.65 -4.09 -2.66
C LEU A 266 2.76 -5.15 -2.57
N ALA A 267 3.18 -5.49 -1.34
CA ALA A 267 4.25 -6.47 -1.07
C ALA A 267 3.77 -7.70 -0.30
#